data_AF-A0A7C5XSA8-F1
#
_entry.id   AF-A0A7C5XSA8-F1
#
_cell.length_a   1.000
_cell.length_b   1.000
_cell.length_c   1.000
_cell.angle_alpha   90.00
_cell.angle_beta   90.00
_cell.angle_gamma   90.00
#
_symmetry.space_group_name_H-M   'P 1'
#
loop_
_entity.id
_entity.type
_entity.pdbx_description
1 polymer ?
#
loop_
_entity_poly.entity_id
_entity_poly.type
_entity_poly.pdbx_seq_one_letter_code
_entity_poly.pdbx_strand_id
1 'polypeptide(L)' 'MSLNVQSQSQETKTILRCTKCGYTEERQFQLGDFVMKIVDKTCPKDGTPLIIWGIYTVKQEQKAR' A
#
# COMPACT_ATOMS: atom_id res chain seq x y z
N MET A 1 21.88 27.62 8.26
CA MET A 1 21.29 26.43 8.92
C MET A 1 20.98 25.45 7.79
N SER A 2 21.88 24.51 7.53
CA SER A 2 21.74 23.60 6.39
C SER A 2 20.97 22.37 6.84
N LEU A 3 19.72 22.23 6.38
CA LEU A 3 18.90 21.04 6.61
C LEU A 3 19.43 19.92 5.72
N ASN A 4 20.14 18.97 6.34
CA ASN A 4 20.60 17.76 5.68
C ASN A 4 19.42 16.77 5.56
N VAL A 5 18.61 16.90 4.50
CA VAL A 5 17.55 15.94 4.20
C VAL A 5 18.19 14.72 3.55
N GLN A 6 18.54 13.73 4.37
CA GLN A 6 18.89 12.40 3.87
C GLN A 6 17.63 11.79 3.26
N SER A 7 17.51 11.86 1.93
CA SER A 7 16.42 11.27 1.15
C SER A 7 16.50 9.75 1.19
N GLN A 8 16.09 9.15 2.31
CA GLN A 8 15.91 7.70 2.39
C GLN A 8 14.72 7.36 1.50
N SER A 9 14.94 6.64 0.39
CA SER A 9 13.90 6.19 -0.53
C SER A 9 12.99 5.20 0.19
N GLN A 10 11.99 5.75 0.86
CA GLN A 10 10.96 5.02 1.56
C GLN A 10 9.98 4.43 0.54
N GLU A 11 9.88 3.10 0.50
CA GLU A 11 8.90 2.42 -0.35
C GLU A 11 7.52 2.48 0.32
N THR A 12 6.55 3.06 -0.37
CA THR A 12 5.16 3.10 0.09
C THR A 12 4.35 2.02 -0.62
N LYS A 13 3.59 1.26 0.16
CA LYS A 13 2.73 0.17 -0.30
C LYS A 13 1.26 0.45 0.02
N THR A 14 0.39 -0.13 -0.78
CA THR A 14 -1.07 -0.10 -0.65
C THR A 14 -1.57 -1.52 -0.43
N ILE A 15 -2.39 -1.72 0.60
CA ILE A 15 -3.10 -2.96 0.88
C ILE A 15 -4.49 -2.89 0.25
N LEU A 16 -4.81 -3.84 -0.62
CA LEU A 16 -6.15 -4.10 -1.12
C LEU A 16 -6.81 -5.18 -0.26
N ARG A 17 -8.08 -5.00 0.11
CA ARG A 17 -8.83 -5.97 0.91
C ARG A 17 -10.23 -6.20 0.33
N CYS A 18 -10.63 -7.46 0.31
CA CYS A 18 -12.01 -7.87 0.06
C CYS A 18 -12.84 -7.68 1.33
N THR A 19 -13.95 -6.96 1.22
CA THR A 19 -14.87 -6.70 2.34
C THR A 19 -15.71 -7.92 2.73
N LYS A 20 -15.82 -8.92 1.85
CA LYS A 20 -16.65 -10.11 2.05
C LYS A 20 -15.88 -11.30 2.63
N CYS A 21 -14.84 -11.77 1.95
CA CYS A 21 -14.06 -12.94 2.39
C CYS A 21 -12.73 -12.59 3.09
N GLY A 22 -12.36 -11.31 3.16
CA GLY A 22 -11.14 -10.86 3.83
C GLY A 22 -9.83 -11.12 3.07
N TYR A 23 -9.88 -11.57 1.81
CA TYR A 23 -8.69 -11.65 0.95
C TYR A 23 -7.93 -10.32 0.92
N THR A 24 -6.60 -10.38 1.02
CA THR A 24 -5.72 -9.20 0.97
C THR A 24 -4.63 -9.37 -0.08
N GLU A 25 -4.25 -8.27 -0.71
CA GLU A 25 -3.15 -8.20 -1.66
C GLU A 25 -2.38 -6.88 -1.45
N GLU A 26 -1.07 -6.90 -1.64
CA GLU A 26 -0.23 -5.70 -1.53
C GLU A 26 0.29 -5.28 -2.91
N ARG A 27 0.38 -3.97 -3.13
CA ARG A 27 1.02 -3.40 -4.31
C ARG A 27 1.78 -2.12 -3.96
N GLN A 28 2.62 -1.66 -4.88
CA GLN A 28 3.26 -0.37 -4.74
C GLN A 28 2.21 0.75 -4.80
N PHE A 29 2.40 1.78 -3.98
CA PHE A 29 1.50 2.93 -3.95
C PHE A 29 1.44 3.62 -5.32
N GLN A 30 0.23 4.01 -5.72
CA GLN A 30 -0.01 4.79 -6.92
C GLN A 30 -0.69 6.12 -6.57
N LEU A 31 -0.38 7.17 -7.33
CA LEU A 31 -1.05 8.45 -7.17
C LEU A 31 -2.56 8.29 -7.36
N GLY A 32 -3.33 8.84 -6.42
CA GLY A 32 -4.79 8.68 -6.37
C GLY A 32 -5.27 7.49 -5.55
N ASP A 33 -4.38 6.75 -4.89
CA ASP A 33 -4.75 5.81 -3.83
C ASP A 33 -5.12 6.56 -2.56
N PHE A 34 -6.29 6.23 -2.00
CA PHE A 34 -6.72 6.69 -0.68
C PHE A 34 -7.47 5.56 0.04
N VAL A 35 -7.40 5.54 1.36
CA VAL A 35 -8.05 4.52 2.19
C VAL A 35 -9.56 4.54 1.97
N MET A 36 -10.18 3.37 1.88
CA MET A 36 -11.60 3.12 1.52
C MET A 36 -11.97 3.34 0.04
N LYS A 37 -11.02 3.66 -0.85
CA LYS A 37 -11.29 3.68 -2.29
C LYS A 37 -11.63 2.29 -2.82
N ILE A 38 -12.71 2.15 -3.58
CA ILE A 38 -13.00 0.95 -4.38
C ILE A 38 -12.05 0.94 -5.59
N VAL A 39 -11.32 -0.17 -5.79
CA VAL A 39 -10.40 -0.30 -6.92
C VAL A 39 -11.05 -1.04 -8.09
N ASP A 40 -10.54 -0.81 -9.30
CA ASP A 40 -10.95 -1.49 -10.53
C ASP A 40 -10.38 -2.93 -10.59
N LYS A 41 -10.47 -3.66 -9.48
CA LYS A 41 -10.05 -5.05 -9.34
C LYS A 41 -11.04 -5.78 -8.44
N THR A 42 -11.40 -6.99 -8.84
CA THR A 42 -12.28 -7.87 -8.09
C THR A 42 -11.49 -8.92 -7.33
N CYS A 43 -12.08 -9.42 -6.25
CA CYS A 43 -11.51 -10.50 -5.47
C CYS A 43 -11.50 -11.80 -6.29
N PRO A 44 -10.36 -12.50 -6.39
CA PRO A 44 -10.28 -13.75 -7.15
C PRO A 44 -11.08 -14.91 -6.53
N LYS A 45 -11.54 -14.78 -5.26
CA LYS A 45 -12.26 -15.83 -4.56
C LYS A 45 -13.78 -15.74 -4.70
N ASP A 46 -14.33 -14.53 -4.74
CA ASP A 46 -15.79 -14.31 -4.67
C ASP A 46 -16.31 -13.25 -5.65
N GLY A 47 -15.43 -12.63 -6.45
CA GLY A 47 -15.79 -11.63 -7.45
C GLY A 47 -16.19 -10.26 -6.89
N THR A 48 -16.15 -10.06 -5.57
CA THR A 48 -16.52 -8.76 -4.97
C THR A 48 -15.45 -7.69 -5.24
N PRO A 49 -15.82 -6.40 -5.31
CA PRO A 49 -14.85 -5.33 -5.46
C PRO A 49 -13.87 -5.28 -4.28
N LEU A 50 -12.58 -5.06 -4.58
CA LEU A 50 -11.57 -4.80 -3.55
C LEU A 50 -11.59 -3.33 -3.17
N ILE A 51 -11.19 -3.04 -1.93
CA ILE A 51 -10.98 -1.67 -1.44
C ILE A 51 -9.55 -1.47 -1.00
N ILE A 52 -9.05 -0.24 -1.06
CA ILE A 52 -7.79 0.14 -0.40
C ILE A 52 -8.03 0.16 1.10
N TRP A 53 -7.45 -0.80 1.81
CA TRP A 53 -7.59 -0.94 3.26
C TRP A 53 -6.57 -0.11 4.03
N GLY A 54 -5.38 0.06 3.46
CA GLY A 54 -4.30 0.79 4.12
C GLY A 54 -3.21 1.20 3.15
N ILE A 55 -2.52 2.28 3.48
CA ILE A 55 -1.34 2.78 2.78
C ILE A 55 -0.27 2.98 3.85
N TYR A 56 0.91 2.40 3.64
CA TYR A 56 1.96 2.42 4.65
C TYR A 56 3.35 2.46 4.01
N THR A 57 4.30 2.98 4.77
CA THR A 57 5.70 3.05 4.37
C THR A 57 6.47 1.89 4.98
N VAL A 58 7.24 1.20 4.14
CA VAL A 58 8.19 0.17 4.59
C VAL A 58 9.46 0.87 5.06
N LYS A 59 9.80 0.68 6.34
CA LYS A 59 11.13 1.08 6.84
C LYS A 59 12.14 0.08 6.30
N GLN A 60 13.03 0.53 5.43
CA GLN A 60 14.18 -0.29 5.05
C GLN A 60 15.16 -0.29 6.22
N GLU A 61 15.37 -1.45 6.84
CA GLU A 61 16.49 -1.63 7.76
C GLU A 61 17.77 -1.39 6.97
N GLN A 62 18.53 -0.36 7.37
CA GLN A 62 19.88 -0.19 6.87
C GLN A 62 20.68 -1.39 7.35
N LYS A 63 20.93 -2.37 6.47
CA LYS A 63 21.95 -3.39 6.75
C LYS A 63 23.27 -2.65 6.88
N ALA A 64 23.69 -2.40 8.12
CA ALA A 64 25.03 -1.94 8.42
C ALA A 64 26.02 -2.98 7.85
N ARG A 65 26.85 -2.55 6.91
CA ARG A 65 27.96 -3.32 6.38
C ARG A 65 29.26 -2.76 6.92
#